data_AF-A0A016UBV9-F1
#
_entry.id   AF-A0A016UBV9-F1
#
_cell.length_a   1.000
_cell.length_b   1.000
_cell.length_c   1.000
_cell.angle_alpha   90.00
_cell.angle_beta   90.00
_cell.angle_gamma   90.00
#
_symmetry.space_group_name_H-M   'P 1'
#
loop_
_entity.id
_entity.type
_entity.pdbx_description
1 polymer ?
#
loop_
_entity_poly.entity_id
_entity_poly.type
_entity_poly.pdbx_seq_one_letter_code
_entity_poly.pdbx_strand_id
1 'polypeptide(L)'
;MLGFQRGLRFRTDPTTGSELDDIPGFAREFYYPELFTLVWITMIQIHPFEVLIISVITMLNNLGNLFSPASSKSQIVIAQLFLIVAVSGTTPFGCKNTLISDEWREIVLKFHNNIRRKIAQGNQPTKTAGKVMPVAQDMIELTWDCDIENNAFLSTCDQNTVQIPADYASNSAALPMTGKKCNIRDNTMTVLKSWYDQVKLEDFQNDATYNEQTQKEFGIMVNGATSGFACSYSKCGNDGKLLCLYNQPFVALCFALKELSEPIHSKKRETTNLKGAPKQRQII
;
A
#
# COMPACT_ATOMS: atom_id res chain seq x y z
N MET A 1 -35.67 -28.21 -35.35
CA MET A 1 -35.09 -29.55 -35.57
C MET A 1 -33.72 -29.59 -34.90
N LEU A 2 -33.54 -30.57 -34.04
CA LEU A 2 -32.33 -30.85 -33.28
C LEU A 2 -31.17 -31.23 -34.20
N GLY A 3 -29.98 -30.74 -33.88
CA GLY A 3 -28.71 -31.21 -34.44
C GLY A 3 -27.73 -31.49 -33.31
N PHE A 4 -27.96 -32.60 -32.60
CA PHE A 4 -27.05 -33.17 -31.61
C PHE A 4 -25.95 -33.91 -32.39
N GLN A 5 -24.69 -33.48 -32.30
CA GLN A 5 -23.55 -34.34 -32.66
C GLN A 5 -22.65 -34.58 -31.46
N ARG A 6 -22.36 -35.86 -31.30
CA ARG A 6 -21.79 -36.54 -30.13
C ARG A 6 -20.28 -36.31 -30.03
N GLY A 7 -19.81 -36.31 -28.79
CA GLY A 7 -18.71 -37.20 -28.40
C GLY A 7 -17.34 -36.55 -28.26
N LEU A 8 -17.08 -35.97 -27.09
CA LEU A 8 -15.74 -35.95 -26.53
C LEU A 8 -15.72 -36.92 -25.34
N ARG A 9 -15.01 -38.05 -25.52
CA ARG A 9 -14.72 -38.97 -24.42
C ARG A 9 -13.82 -38.26 -23.43
N PHE A 10 -14.26 -38.15 -22.18
CA PHE A 10 -13.38 -37.89 -21.06
C PHE A 10 -12.50 -39.12 -20.82
N ARG A 11 -11.18 -38.95 -20.97
CA ARG A 11 -10.20 -39.81 -20.33
C ARG A 11 -9.85 -39.12 -19.02
N THR A 12 -10.23 -39.73 -17.90
CA THR A 12 -9.84 -39.28 -16.57
C THR A 12 -8.38 -39.68 -16.33
N ASP A 13 -7.51 -38.69 -16.13
CA ASP A 13 -6.20 -38.87 -15.48
C ASP A 13 -5.98 -37.68 -14.51
N PRO A 14 -5.87 -37.90 -13.20
CA PRO A 14 -5.91 -36.85 -12.19
C PRO A 14 -4.52 -36.30 -11.86
N THR A 15 -3.62 -36.08 -12.83
CA THR A 15 -2.34 -35.42 -12.55
C THR A 15 -1.79 -34.74 -13.81
N THR A 16 -2.25 -33.53 -14.12
CA THR A 16 -1.52 -32.44 -14.81
C THR A 16 -2.53 -31.38 -15.24
N GLY A 17 -2.40 -30.16 -14.70
CA GLY A 17 -3.20 -29.03 -15.16
C GLY A 17 -2.72 -28.58 -16.53
N SER A 18 -3.58 -28.67 -17.55
CA SER A 18 -3.34 -28.01 -18.83
C SER A 18 -3.81 -26.56 -18.73
N GLU A 19 -2.84 -25.66 -18.81
CA GLU A 19 -2.98 -24.22 -18.97
C GLU A 19 -3.60 -23.92 -20.35
N LEU A 20 -4.64 -23.09 -20.35
CA LEU A 20 -5.30 -22.55 -21.53
C LEU A 20 -5.06 -21.04 -21.48
N ASP A 21 -4.04 -20.57 -22.17
CA ASP A 21 -3.69 -19.15 -22.29
C ASP A 21 -4.50 -18.45 -23.38
N ASP A 22 -4.77 -17.17 -23.08
CA ASP A 22 -5.16 -16.05 -23.95
C ASP A 22 -6.64 -15.86 -24.36
N ILE A 23 -7.43 -15.33 -23.41
CA ILE A 23 -8.50 -14.35 -23.67
C ILE A 23 -8.43 -13.25 -22.58
N PRO A 24 -8.40 -11.94 -22.90
CA PRO A 24 -8.44 -10.89 -21.88
C PRO A 24 -9.85 -10.81 -21.28
N GLY A 25 -9.96 -11.25 -20.03
CA GLY A 25 -11.22 -11.37 -19.29
C GLY A 25 -11.35 -12.76 -18.70
N PHE A 26 -10.90 -12.93 -17.46
CA PHE A 26 -11.01 -14.20 -16.75
C PHE A 26 -12.48 -14.43 -16.36
N ALA A 27 -13.19 -15.21 -17.18
CA ALA A 27 -14.51 -15.73 -16.85
C ALA A 27 -14.34 -17.15 -16.32
N ARG A 28 -14.80 -17.40 -15.09
CA ARG A 28 -14.76 -18.75 -14.49
C ARG A 28 -16.15 -19.14 -14.03
N GLU A 29 -16.60 -20.28 -14.51
CA GLU A 29 -17.91 -20.84 -14.19
C GLU A 29 -17.74 -22.01 -13.22
N PHE A 30 -18.51 -21.98 -12.13
CA PHE A 30 -18.56 -23.05 -11.13
C PHE A 30 -20.01 -23.50 -10.95
N TYR A 31 -20.26 -24.80 -11.12
CA TYR A 31 -21.56 -25.42 -10.88
C TYR A 31 -21.51 -26.27 -9.61
N TYR A 32 -22.42 -25.99 -8.67
CA TYR A 32 -22.58 -26.76 -7.44
C TYR A 32 -23.90 -27.55 -7.50
N PRO A 33 -23.87 -28.84 -7.88
CA PRO A 33 -25.07 -29.63 -8.12
C PRO A 33 -25.90 -29.85 -6.85
N GLU A 34 -25.27 -29.97 -5.68
CA GLU A 34 -25.93 -30.19 -4.37
C GLU A 34 -26.83 -29.02 -3.95
N LEU A 35 -26.60 -27.83 -4.49
CA LEU A 35 -27.32 -26.60 -4.14
C LEU A 35 -28.11 -26.02 -5.32
N PHE A 36 -28.10 -26.68 -6.49
CA PHE A 36 -28.64 -26.14 -7.75
C PHE A 36 -28.18 -24.69 -8.01
N THR A 37 -26.90 -24.40 -7.77
CA THR A 37 -26.34 -23.05 -7.92
C THR A 37 -25.27 -22.99 -9.00
N LEU A 38 -25.35 -21.94 -9.82
CA LEU A 38 -24.33 -21.56 -10.80
C LEU A 38 -23.67 -20.26 -10.32
N VAL A 39 -22.35 -20.28 -10.19
CA VAL A 39 -21.54 -19.10 -9.87
C VAL A 39 -20.75 -18.70 -11.10
N TRP A 40 -21.02 -17.50 -11.60
CA TRP A 40 -20.31 -16.87 -12.70
C TRP A 40 -19.44 -15.76 -12.16
N ILE A 41 -18.12 -15.92 -12.29
CA ILE A 41 -17.15 -14.89 -11.92
C ILE A 41 -16.65 -14.23 -13.20
N THR A 42 -16.79 -12.92 -13.28
CA THR A 42 -16.27 -12.12 -14.41
C THR A 42 -15.44 -10.95 -13.88
N MET A 43 -14.27 -10.76 -14.46
CA MET A 43 -13.45 -9.56 -14.24
C MET A 43 -13.67 -8.59 -15.39
N ILE A 44 -14.09 -7.36 -15.08
CA ILE A 44 -14.27 -6.29 -16.08
C ILE A 44 -13.28 -5.17 -15.78
N GLN A 45 -12.55 -4.76 -16.82
CA GLN A 45 -11.66 -3.59 -16.79
C GLN A 45 -12.46 -2.36 -17.23
N ILE A 46 -12.87 -1.53 -16.28
CA ILE A 46 -13.55 -0.25 -16.54
C ILE A 46 -12.62 0.86 -16.06
N HIS A 47 -11.74 1.34 -16.93
CA HIS A 47 -10.71 2.31 -16.56
C HIS A 47 -11.29 3.46 -15.69
N PRO A 48 -10.76 3.73 -14.49
CA PRO A 48 -9.54 3.20 -13.84
C PRO A 48 -9.74 2.02 -12.86
N PHE A 49 -10.89 1.34 -12.87
CA PHE A 49 -11.27 0.33 -11.89
C PHE A 49 -11.21 -1.10 -12.46
N GLU A 50 -10.75 -2.04 -11.63
CA GLU A 50 -11.01 -3.46 -11.83
C GLU A 50 -12.30 -3.82 -11.08
N VAL A 51 -13.31 -4.34 -11.78
CA VAL A 51 -14.57 -4.75 -11.16
C VAL A 51 -14.68 -6.26 -11.20
N LEU A 52 -14.73 -6.90 -10.02
CA LEU A 52 -15.03 -8.32 -9.88
C LEU A 52 -16.54 -8.50 -9.69
N ILE A 53 -17.20 -9.10 -10.68
CA ILE A 53 -18.63 -9.42 -10.61
C ILE A 53 -18.78 -10.90 -10.33
N ILE A 54 -19.41 -11.22 -9.20
CA ILE A 54 -19.82 -12.59 -8.84
C ILE A 54 -21.35 -12.66 -8.98
N SER A 55 -21.81 -13.39 -9.98
CA SER A 55 -23.23 -13.69 -10.18
C SER A 55 -23.53 -15.07 -9.59
N VAL A 56 -24.43 -15.14 -8.62
CA VAL A 56 -24.93 -16.41 -8.08
C VAL A 56 -26.36 -16.61 -8.58
N ILE A 57 -26.55 -17.62 -9.43
CA ILE A 57 -27.87 -18.02 -9.93
C ILE A 57 -28.29 -19.25 -9.14
N THR A 58 -29.35 -19.14 -8.36
CA THR A 58 -29.96 -20.28 -7.65
C THR A 58 -31.29 -20.64 -8.30
N MET A 59 -31.46 -21.91 -8.64
CA MET A 59 -32.77 -22.41 -9.10
C MET A 59 -33.63 -22.69 -7.86
N LEU A 60 -34.47 -21.74 -7.47
CA LEU A 60 -35.42 -21.94 -6.37
C LEU A 60 -36.55 -22.87 -6.81
N ASN A 61 -36.47 -24.14 -6.41
CA ASN A 61 -37.62 -25.01 -6.38
C ASN A 61 -38.35 -24.77 -5.05
N ASN A 62 -39.48 -24.07 -5.10
CA ASN A 62 -40.39 -23.71 -3.99
C ASN A 62 -40.09 -22.41 -3.22
N LEU A 63 -40.72 -21.32 -3.68
CA LEU A 63 -41.34 -20.34 -2.79
C LEU A 63 -42.83 -20.68 -2.66
N GLY A 64 -43.15 -21.82 -2.06
CA GLY A 64 -44.53 -22.14 -1.70
C GLY A 64 -44.94 -21.28 -0.51
N ASN A 65 -45.50 -20.09 -0.77
CA ASN A 65 -46.48 -19.34 0.05
C ASN A 65 -46.47 -17.82 -0.17
N LEU A 66 -46.45 -17.35 -1.42
CA LEU A 66 -47.15 -16.11 -1.75
C LEU A 66 -48.04 -16.38 -2.96
N PHE A 67 -49.36 -16.33 -2.73
CA PHE A 67 -50.46 -16.53 -3.67
C PHE A 67 -50.88 -18.00 -3.91
N SER A 68 -52.00 -18.36 -3.27
CA SER A 68 -52.79 -19.59 -3.44
C SER A 68 -53.23 -19.86 -4.90
N PRO A 69 -53.70 -21.09 -5.21
CA PRO A 69 -53.43 -21.75 -6.48
C PRO A 69 -54.57 -21.57 -7.50
N ALA A 70 -54.22 -21.21 -8.72
CA ALA A 70 -54.97 -21.58 -9.92
C ALA A 70 -54.12 -21.29 -11.16
N SER A 71 -53.46 -22.32 -11.72
CA SER A 71 -53.10 -22.48 -13.15
C SER A 71 -51.86 -23.36 -13.29
N SER A 72 -51.98 -24.44 -14.06
CA SER A 72 -50.89 -25.37 -14.36
C SER A 72 -49.88 -24.74 -15.33
N LYS A 73 -48.98 -23.90 -14.83
CA LYS A 73 -47.74 -23.53 -15.52
C LYS A 73 -46.64 -23.39 -14.47
N SER A 74 -45.69 -24.30 -14.46
CA SER A 74 -44.48 -24.21 -13.63
C SER A 74 -43.73 -22.93 -14.00
N GLN A 75 -43.90 -21.88 -13.22
CA GLN A 75 -43.13 -20.64 -13.37
C GLN A 75 -41.79 -20.84 -12.67
N ILE A 76 -40.69 -20.80 -13.42
CA ILE A 76 -39.34 -20.78 -12.86
C ILE A 76 -39.08 -19.34 -12.42
N VAL A 77 -38.97 -19.11 -11.11
CA VAL A 77 -38.56 -17.82 -10.55
C VAL A 77 -37.05 -17.85 -10.34
N ILE A 78 -36.31 -17.14 -11.18
CA ILE A 78 -34.85 -16.98 -11.04
C ILE A 78 -34.59 -15.74 -10.17
N ALA A 79 -34.03 -15.93 -8.97
CA ALA A 79 -33.54 -14.83 -8.14
C ALA A 79 -32.03 -14.66 -8.37
N GLN A 80 -31.63 -13.54 -8.99
CA GLN A 80 -30.21 -13.24 -9.26
C GLN A 80 -29.70 -12.23 -8.21
N LEU A 81 -28.79 -12.67 -7.34
CA LEU A 81 -28.12 -11.82 -6.36
C LEU A 81 -26.79 -11.35 -6.94
N PHE A 82 -26.66 -10.05 -7.22
CA PHE A 82 -25.40 -9.43 -7.61
C PHE A 82 -24.64 -8.94 -6.37
N LEU A 83 -23.54 -9.61 -6.02
CA LEU A 83 -22.56 -9.09 -5.07
C LEU A 83 -21.53 -8.26 -5.85
N ILE A 84 -21.71 -6.93 -5.83
CA ILE A 84 -20.72 -6.00 -6.38
C ILE A 84 -19.66 -5.77 -5.31
N VAL A 85 -18.51 -6.44 -5.46
CA VAL A 85 -17.32 -6.12 -4.65
C VAL A 85 -16.58 -5.00 -5.36
N ALA A 86 -16.65 -3.79 -4.81
CA ALA A 86 -15.79 -2.70 -5.26
C ALA A 86 -14.34 -3.02 -4.87
N VAL A 87 -13.52 -3.44 -5.82
CA VAL A 87 -12.06 -3.40 -5.64
C VAL A 87 -11.69 -1.92 -5.66
N SER A 88 -11.15 -1.42 -4.55
CA SER A 88 -10.76 -0.01 -4.44
C SER A 88 -9.71 0.30 -5.50
N GLY A 89 -10.02 1.22 -6.42
CA GLY A 89 -9.02 1.82 -7.30
C GLY A 89 -7.93 2.53 -6.50
N THR A 90 -6.81 2.82 -7.15
CA THR A 90 -5.69 3.51 -6.49
C THR A 90 -6.13 4.83 -5.89
N THR A 91 -5.61 5.16 -4.70
CA THR A 91 -5.95 6.44 -4.05
C THR A 91 -5.42 7.59 -4.92
N PRO A 92 -6.26 8.50 -5.41
CA PRO A 92 -5.78 9.62 -6.22
C PRO A 92 -5.01 10.59 -5.32
N PHE A 93 -3.70 10.74 -5.56
CA PHE A 93 -2.85 11.64 -4.76
C PHE A 93 -2.97 13.09 -5.19
N GLY A 94 -3.32 13.33 -6.47
CA GLY A 94 -3.47 14.69 -7.01
C GLY A 94 -2.14 15.43 -7.21
N CYS A 95 -1.01 14.72 -7.23
CA CYS A 95 0.29 15.33 -7.48
C CYS A 95 0.46 15.68 -8.97
N LYS A 96 1.16 16.79 -9.24
CA LYS A 96 1.33 17.33 -10.61
C LYS A 96 2.27 16.48 -11.48
N ASN A 97 3.19 15.74 -10.87
CA ASN A 97 4.18 14.96 -11.60
C ASN A 97 3.55 13.67 -12.15
N THR A 98 3.29 13.66 -13.46
CA THR A 98 2.67 12.53 -14.16
C THR A 98 3.64 11.38 -14.46
N LEU A 99 4.95 11.58 -14.28
CA LEU A 99 5.96 10.54 -14.48
C LEU A 99 6.00 9.52 -13.32
N ILE A 100 5.38 9.88 -12.20
CA ILE A 100 5.22 9.03 -11.03
C ILE A 100 3.73 8.67 -10.95
N SER A 101 3.42 7.37 -10.90
CA SER A 101 2.05 6.89 -10.84
C SER A 101 1.51 6.92 -9.41
N ASP A 102 0.21 7.12 -9.27
CA ASP A 102 -0.47 7.04 -7.96
C ASP A 102 -0.37 5.65 -7.34
N GLU A 103 -0.36 4.59 -8.17
CA GLU A 103 -0.10 3.23 -7.70
C GLU A 103 1.27 3.12 -7.00
N TRP A 104 2.31 3.72 -7.60
CA TRP A 104 3.65 3.70 -7.01
C TRP A 104 3.69 4.49 -5.69
N ARG A 105 3.08 5.68 -5.64
CA ARG A 105 2.95 6.49 -4.42
C ARG A 105 2.27 5.70 -3.31
N GLU A 106 1.16 5.02 -3.64
CA GLU A 106 0.38 4.22 -2.71
C GLU A 106 1.19 3.07 -2.13
N ILE A 107 1.94 2.35 -2.96
CA ILE A 107 2.76 1.22 -2.51
C ILE A 107 3.88 1.70 -1.58
N VAL A 108 4.54 2.81 -1.92
CA VAL A 108 5.61 3.39 -1.09
C VAL A 108 5.04 3.86 0.25
N LEU A 109 3.93 4.60 0.24
CA LEU A 109 3.27 5.09 1.45
C LEU A 109 2.81 3.94 2.35
N LYS A 110 2.11 2.96 1.77
CA LYS A 110 1.63 1.77 2.49
C LYS A 110 2.79 0.99 3.10
N PHE A 111 3.90 0.84 2.39
CA PHE A 111 5.08 0.16 2.93
C PHE A 111 5.58 0.82 4.22
N HIS A 112 5.73 2.15 4.23
CA HIS A 112 6.16 2.89 5.41
C HIS A 112 5.15 2.79 6.55
N ASN A 113 3.86 3.05 6.27
CA ASN A 113 2.82 3.03 7.30
C ASN A 113 2.58 1.62 7.88
N ASN A 114 2.78 0.55 7.10
CA ASN A 114 2.71 -0.82 7.61
C ASN A 114 3.83 -1.12 8.61
N ILE A 115 5.06 -0.65 8.36
CA ILE A 115 6.18 -0.79 9.30
C ILE A 115 5.90 0.01 10.57
N ARG A 116 5.51 1.28 10.44
CA ARG A 116 5.19 2.18 11.56
C ARG A 116 4.09 1.59 12.46
N ARG A 117 3.03 1.06 11.85
CA ARG A 117 1.95 0.36 12.55
C ARG A 117 2.43 -0.88 13.30
N LYS A 118 3.30 -1.68 12.68
CA LYS A 118 3.87 -2.87 13.31
C LYS A 118 4.72 -2.53 14.55
N ILE A 119 5.42 -1.39 14.53
CA ILE A 119 6.16 -0.86 15.69
C ILE A 119 5.20 -0.35 16.77
N ALA A 120 4.18 0.43 16.39
CA ALA A 120 3.15 0.92 17.31
C ALA A 120 2.40 -0.23 18.03
N GLN A 121 2.29 -1.39 17.39
CA GLN A 121 1.70 -2.60 17.96
C GLN A 121 2.68 -3.44 18.80
N GLY A 122 3.96 -3.07 18.90
CA GLY A 122 4.98 -3.85 19.61
C GLY A 122 5.37 -5.16 18.91
N ASN A 123 5.08 -5.28 17.62
CA ASN A 123 5.24 -6.52 16.86
C ASN A 123 6.48 -6.50 15.94
N GLN A 124 7.32 -5.46 16.00
CA GLN A 124 8.47 -5.31 15.12
C GLN A 124 9.70 -6.03 15.69
N PRO A 125 10.16 -7.14 15.09
CA PRO A 125 11.34 -7.85 15.58
C PRO A 125 12.63 -7.07 15.29
N THR A 126 13.64 -7.33 16.12
CA THR A 126 15.01 -6.78 15.97
C THR A 126 16.00 -7.89 15.62
N LYS A 127 17.30 -7.65 15.80
CA LYS A 127 18.37 -8.64 15.54
C LYS A 127 18.17 -9.94 16.32
N THR A 128 17.95 -9.84 17.63
CA THR A 128 17.86 -11.02 18.51
C THR A 128 16.49 -11.68 18.39
N ALA A 129 16.48 -12.99 18.12
CA ALA A 129 15.25 -13.76 18.03
C ALA A 129 14.40 -13.63 19.30
N GLY A 130 13.12 -13.32 19.14
CA GLY A 130 12.19 -13.09 20.25
C GLY A 130 12.26 -11.67 20.86
N LYS A 131 13.22 -10.83 20.46
CA LYS A 131 13.25 -9.42 20.84
C LYS A 131 12.50 -8.57 19.81
N VAL A 132 11.73 -7.61 20.32
CA VAL A 132 10.98 -6.63 19.55
C VAL A 132 11.41 -5.21 19.90
N MET A 133 11.15 -4.27 19.00
CA MET A 133 11.32 -2.86 19.26
C MET A 133 10.38 -2.40 20.38
N PRO A 134 10.76 -1.37 21.15
CA PRO A 134 9.85 -0.70 22.06
C PRO A 134 8.57 -0.24 21.34
N VAL A 135 7.44 -0.35 22.04
CA VAL A 135 6.14 0.15 21.54
C VAL A 135 6.21 1.66 21.38
N ALA A 136 5.79 2.15 20.21
CA ALA A 136 5.69 3.59 19.96
C ALA A 136 4.24 4.07 20.19
N GLN A 137 4.00 4.75 21.31
CA GLN A 137 2.66 5.22 21.69
C GLN A 137 2.16 6.41 20.85
N ASP A 138 3.08 7.23 20.34
CA ASP A 138 2.78 8.44 19.56
C ASP A 138 3.28 8.32 18.11
N MET A 139 3.07 7.17 17.47
CA MET A 139 3.47 6.95 16.07
C MET A 139 2.46 7.60 15.12
N ILE A 140 2.86 8.67 14.44
CA ILE A 140 1.98 9.38 13.49
C ILE A 140 1.88 8.61 12.16
N GLU A 141 0.68 8.53 11.58
CA GLU A 141 0.50 8.02 10.21
C GLU A 141 1.11 8.99 9.19
N LEU A 142 1.97 8.49 8.31
CA LEU A 142 2.50 9.32 7.24
C LEU A 142 1.40 9.65 6.24
N THR A 143 1.40 10.89 5.79
CA THR A 143 0.62 11.36 4.65
C THR A 143 1.55 11.73 3.51
N TRP A 144 1.12 11.44 2.28
CA TRP A 144 1.86 11.82 1.09
C TRP A 144 1.67 13.30 0.80
N ASP A 145 2.78 14.02 0.62
CA ASP A 145 2.77 15.45 0.32
C ASP A 145 3.40 15.71 -1.05
N CYS A 146 2.59 16.26 -1.96
CA CYS A 146 3.01 16.51 -3.34
C CYS A 146 4.08 17.61 -3.47
N ASP A 147 4.16 18.54 -2.53
CA ASP A 147 5.21 19.58 -2.54
C ASP A 147 6.54 18.98 -2.08
N ILE A 148 6.50 18.09 -1.07
CA ILE A 148 7.66 17.28 -0.67
C ILE A 148 8.12 16.39 -1.83
N GLU A 149 7.19 15.77 -2.57
CA GLU A 149 7.51 14.97 -3.76
C GLU A 149 8.23 15.81 -4.82
N ASN A 150 7.72 17.00 -5.09
CA ASN A 150 8.32 17.90 -6.06
C ASN A 150 9.72 18.34 -5.64
N ASN A 151 9.93 18.64 -4.35
CA ASN A 151 11.27 18.95 -3.82
C ASN A 151 12.22 17.76 -3.94
N ALA A 152 11.73 16.54 -3.66
CA ALA A 152 12.49 15.32 -3.88
C ALA A 152 12.86 15.16 -5.36
N PHE A 153 11.92 15.37 -6.28
CA PHE A 153 12.17 15.30 -7.72
C PHE A 153 13.29 16.26 -8.16
N LEU A 154 13.18 17.54 -7.79
CA LEU A 154 14.17 18.56 -8.14
C LEU A 154 15.56 18.25 -7.57
N SER A 155 15.62 17.70 -6.35
CA SER A 155 16.86 17.41 -5.64
C SER A 155 17.42 16.00 -5.93
N THR A 156 16.71 15.14 -6.68
CA THR A 156 17.10 13.73 -6.81
C THR A 156 18.48 13.60 -7.47
N CYS A 157 18.70 14.33 -8.57
CA CYS A 157 19.94 14.27 -9.35
C CYS A 157 20.89 15.45 -9.12
N ASP A 158 20.45 16.54 -8.49
CA ASP A 158 21.28 17.74 -8.28
C ASP A 158 21.04 18.37 -6.91
N GLN A 159 21.60 17.73 -5.89
CA GLN A 159 21.58 18.28 -4.53
C GLN A 159 22.57 19.43 -4.34
N ASN A 160 23.42 19.74 -5.33
CA ASN A 160 24.37 20.84 -5.22
C ASN A 160 23.68 22.18 -5.52
N THR A 161 22.79 22.21 -6.50
CA THR A 161 22.02 23.41 -6.85
C THR A 161 20.68 23.48 -6.11
N VAL A 162 20.00 22.33 -5.92
CA VAL A 162 18.75 22.24 -5.18
C VAL A 162 19.00 21.54 -3.85
N GLN A 163 19.33 22.32 -2.84
CA GLN A 163 19.61 21.83 -1.51
C GLN A 163 18.33 21.31 -0.84
N ILE A 164 18.42 20.17 -0.17
CA ILE A 164 17.37 19.68 0.70
C ILE A 164 17.32 20.58 1.94
N PRO A 165 16.17 21.15 2.30
CA PRO A 165 16.06 21.98 3.51
C PRO A 165 16.43 21.20 4.78
N ALA A 166 17.10 21.85 5.73
CA ALA A 166 17.66 21.20 6.93
C ALA A 166 16.60 20.62 7.89
N ASP A 167 15.35 21.08 7.78
CA ASP A 167 14.18 20.57 8.47
C ASP A 167 13.66 19.23 7.90
N TYR A 168 14.28 18.72 6.85
CA TYR A 168 13.97 17.44 6.25
C TYR A 168 15.09 16.42 6.44
N ALA A 169 14.75 15.24 6.93
CA ALA A 169 15.57 14.06 6.78
C ALA A 169 15.41 13.49 5.36
N SER A 170 16.43 12.78 4.90
CA SER A 170 16.42 12.18 3.57
C SER A 170 17.03 10.79 3.54
N ASN A 171 16.37 9.86 2.83
CA ASN A 171 16.95 8.59 2.41
C ASN A 171 17.16 8.63 0.90
N SER A 172 18.30 8.14 0.42
CA SER A 172 18.56 8.04 -1.02
C SER A 172 19.31 6.76 -1.37
N ALA A 173 19.07 6.23 -2.56
CA ALA A 173 19.77 5.06 -3.07
C ALA A 173 19.79 5.05 -4.59
N ALA A 174 20.78 4.35 -5.17
CA ALA A 174 20.74 4.01 -6.59
C ALA A 174 19.50 3.16 -6.89
N LEU A 175 18.88 3.43 -8.02
CA LEU A 175 17.67 2.75 -8.48
C LEU A 175 17.89 2.27 -9.91
N PRO A 176 18.04 0.96 -10.15
CA PRO A 176 18.24 0.44 -11.49
C PRO A 176 17.07 0.83 -12.40
N MET A 177 17.37 1.41 -13.56
CA MET A 177 16.37 1.82 -14.57
C MET A 177 16.68 1.27 -15.97
N THR A 178 17.61 0.31 -16.07
CA THR A 178 18.04 -0.34 -17.32
C THR A 178 17.77 -1.85 -17.26
N GLY A 179 17.41 -2.47 -18.40
CA GLY A 179 17.16 -3.92 -18.50
C GLY A 179 15.82 -4.31 -19.15
N LYS A 180 15.58 -5.63 -19.32
CA LYS A 180 14.48 -6.20 -20.14
C LYS A 180 13.05 -5.89 -19.66
N LYS A 181 12.86 -5.37 -18.44
CA LYS A 181 11.65 -4.65 -18.03
C LYS A 181 12.06 -3.59 -16.99
N CYS A 182 11.80 -2.32 -17.25
CA CYS A 182 11.96 -1.20 -16.31
C CYS A 182 10.93 -1.30 -15.17
N ASN A 183 11.05 -2.31 -14.30
CA ASN A 183 10.12 -2.48 -13.19
C ASN A 183 10.51 -1.57 -12.02
N ILE A 184 10.15 -0.29 -12.15
CA ILE A 184 10.45 0.74 -11.16
C ILE A 184 9.86 0.41 -9.79
N ARG A 185 8.69 -0.25 -9.77
CA ARG A 185 8.02 -0.70 -8.55
C ARG A 185 8.86 -1.73 -7.80
N ASP A 186 9.28 -2.80 -8.45
CA ASP A 186 10.06 -3.88 -7.82
C ASP A 186 11.43 -3.38 -7.35
N ASN A 187 12.08 -2.55 -8.18
CA ASN A 187 13.36 -1.95 -7.84
C ASN A 187 13.24 -1.02 -6.63
N THR A 188 12.17 -0.21 -6.58
CA THR A 188 11.87 0.64 -5.40
C THR A 188 11.65 -0.24 -4.18
N MET A 189 10.88 -1.32 -4.30
CA MET A 189 10.59 -2.19 -3.16
C MET A 189 11.82 -2.93 -2.64
N THR A 190 12.77 -3.26 -3.53
CA THR A 190 14.07 -3.81 -3.13
C THR A 190 14.86 -2.81 -2.30
N VAL A 191 14.88 -1.54 -2.70
CA VAL A 191 15.52 -0.46 -1.93
C VAL A 191 14.83 -0.25 -0.58
N LEU A 192 13.50 -0.11 -0.57
CA LEU A 192 12.76 0.09 0.68
C LEU A 192 12.93 -1.09 1.66
N LYS A 193 12.98 -2.31 1.13
CA LYS A 193 13.25 -3.51 1.92
C LYS A 193 14.67 -3.53 2.48
N SER A 194 15.68 -3.05 1.74
CA SER A 194 17.05 -2.99 2.25
C SER A 194 17.18 -1.97 3.39
N TRP A 195 16.51 -0.82 3.28
CA TRP A 195 16.39 0.14 4.39
C TRP A 195 15.68 -0.48 5.59
N TYR A 196 14.54 -1.14 5.37
CA TYR A 196 13.82 -1.83 6.44
C TYR A 196 14.66 -2.93 7.12
N ASP A 197 15.41 -3.72 6.35
CA ASP A 197 16.21 -4.83 6.86
C ASP A 197 17.34 -4.40 7.81
N GLN A 198 17.67 -3.10 7.88
CA GLN A 198 18.60 -2.55 8.88
C GLN A 198 18.13 -2.77 10.32
N VAL A 199 16.82 -2.91 10.56
CA VAL A 199 16.25 -3.27 11.87
C VAL A 199 16.82 -4.58 12.43
N LYS A 200 17.37 -5.45 11.57
CA LYS A 200 17.94 -6.76 11.93
C LYS A 200 19.43 -6.70 12.25
N LEU A 201 20.10 -5.58 12.01
CA LEU A 201 21.55 -5.48 12.18
C LEU A 201 21.95 -5.38 13.66
N GLU A 202 21.12 -4.69 14.45
CA GLU A 202 21.33 -4.40 15.86
C GLU A 202 20.00 -4.42 16.62
N ASP A 203 20.09 -4.67 17.93
CA ASP A 203 18.93 -4.49 18.80
C ASP A 203 18.85 -3.04 19.27
N PHE A 204 17.63 -2.55 19.41
CA PHE A 204 17.39 -1.21 19.94
C PHE A 204 17.57 -1.21 21.46
N GLN A 205 18.12 -0.11 21.97
CA GLN A 205 18.17 0.18 23.40
C GLN A 205 16.77 0.58 23.89
N ASN A 206 16.57 0.65 25.21
CA ASN A 206 15.26 0.88 25.82
C ASN A 206 14.60 2.21 25.41
N ASP A 207 15.38 3.18 24.95
CA ASP A 207 14.94 4.49 24.45
C ASP A 207 14.65 4.51 22.95
N ALA A 208 14.64 3.33 22.29
CA ALA A 208 14.48 3.17 20.85
C ALA A 208 15.54 3.94 20.01
N THR A 209 16.71 4.21 20.60
CA THR A 209 17.83 4.83 19.86
C THR A 209 18.31 3.89 18.77
N TYR A 210 18.27 4.37 17.52
CA TYR A 210 18.84 3.65 16.37
C TYR A 210 20.32 3.99 16.20
N ASN A 211 21.10 3.02 15.72
CA ASN A 211 22.50 3.27 15.38
C ASN A 211 22.60 3.98 14.04
N GLU A 212 23.12 5.21 13.99
CA GLU A 212 23.26 5.96 12.73
C GLU A 212 24.16 5.28 11.70
N GLN A 213 25.16 4.50 12.12
CA GLN A 213 26.09 3.86 11.18
C GLN A 213 25.46 2.67 10.44
N THR A 214 24.50 1.99 11.08
CA THR A 214 23.94 0.73 10.56
C THR A 214 22.44 0.80 10.30
N GLN A 215 21.72 1.74 10.92
CA GLN A 215 20.25 1.81 10.93
C GLN A 215 19.69 3.19 10.58
N LYS A 216 20.49 4.07 9.95
CA LYS A 216 20.08 5.42 9.60
C LYS A 216 18.80 5.46 8.77
N GLU A 217 18.76 4.72 7.66
CA GLU A 217 17.63 4.76 6.75
C GLU A 217 16.36 4.21 7.41
N PHE A 218 16.49 3.12 8.17
CA PHE A 218 15.38 2.60 8.96
C PHE A 218 14.90 3.61 10.01
N GLY A 219 15.82 4.21 10.77
CA GLY A 219 15.52 5.21 11.80
C GLY A 219 14.73 6.40 11.25
N ILE A 220 15.12 6.88 10.05
CA ILE A 220 14.39 7.95 9.35
C ILE A 220 12.97 7.50 8.97
N MET A 221 12.80 6.29 8.42
CA MET A 221 11.48 5.76 8.04
C MET A 221 10.50 5.67 9.22
N VAL A 222 11.01 5.38 10.42
CA VAL A 222 10.20 5.07 11.61
C VAL A 222 10.20 6.18 12.66
N ASN A 223 10.73 7.36 12.35
CA ASN A 223 10.67 8.51 13.24
C ASN A 223 9.20 8.86 13.56
N GLY A 224 8.80 8.68 14.82
CA GLY A 224 7.41 8.83 15.27
C GLY A 224 6.81 10.22 15.01
N ALA A 225 7.63 11.27 15.05
CA ALA A 225 7.19 12.65 14.87
C ALA A 225 6.90 13.03 13.40
N THR A 226 7.42 12.26 12.44
CA THR A 226 7.20 12.53 11.01
C THR A 226 5.73 12.33 10.66
N SER A 227 5.13 13.33 9.99
CA SER A 227 3.72 13.31 9.59
C SER A 227 3.52 13.46 8.08
N GLY A 228 4.49 14.05 7.39
CA GLY A 228 4.47 14.35 5.96
C GLY A 228 5.72 13.76 5.32
N PHE A 229 5.52 13.10 4.19
CA PHE A 229 6.57 12.35 3.52
C PHE A 229 6.25 12.23 2.03
N ALA A 230 7.29 12.16 1.20
CA ALA A 230 7.16 11.72 -0.17
C ALA A 230 8.50 11.26 -0.72
N CYS A 231 8.43 10.47 -1.78
CA CYS A 231 9.59 10.06 -2.55
C CYS A 231 9.45 10.46 -4.01
N SER A 232 10.59 10.64 -4.66
CA SER A 232 10.70 10.74 -6.11
C SER A 232 11.83 9.85 -6.60
N TYR A 233 11.76 9.49 -7.89
CA TYR A 233 12.87 8.86 -8.59
C TYR A 233 13.15 9.59 -9.88
N SER A 234 14.41 9.59 -10.30
CA SER A 234 14.85 10.23 -11.55
C SER A 234 16.05 9.50 -12.11
N LYS A 235 16.20 9.56 -13.44
CA LYS A 235 17.38 9.03 -14.13
C LYS A 235 18.51 10.06 -14.06
N CYS A 236 19.57 9.76 -13.31
CA CYS A 236 20.69 10.67 -13.04
C CYS A 236 21.93 10.26 -13.85
N GLY A 237 21.81 10.29 -15.19
CA GLY A 237 22.83 9.78 -16.11
C GLY A 237 22.55 8.34 -16.52
N ASN A 238 23.45 7.41 -16.19
CA ASN A 238 23.35 6.01 -16.64
C ASN A 238 22.34 5.19 -15.83
N ASP A 239 22.18 5.49 -14.54
CA ASP A 239 21.25 4.82 -13.63
C ASP A 239 20.24 5.79 -13.01
N GLY A 240 19.21 5.23 -12.41
CA GLY A 240 18.26 5.97 -11.60
C GLY A 240 18.73 6.20 -10.19
N LYS A 241 18.07 7.14 -9.51
CA LYS A 241 18.21 7.37 -8.08
C LYS A 241 16.82 7.55 -7.48
N LEU A 242 16.62 6.97 -6.30
CA LEU A 242 15.47 7.20 -5.43
C LEU A 242 15.87 8.21 -4.36
N LEU A 243 15.00 9.19 -4.11
CA LEU A 243 15.14 10.14 -3.00
C LEU A 243 13.81 10.25 -2.27
N CYS A 244 13.83 10.06 -0.96
CA CYS A 244 12.69 10.18 -0.08
C CYS A 244 12.97 11.26 0.95
N LEU A 245 12.02 12.17 1.15
CA LEU A 245 12.11 13.28 2.09
C LEU A 245 11.03 13.16 3.16
N TYR A 246 11.39 13.51 4.38
CA TYR A 246 10.55 13.37 5.58
C TYR A 246 10.51 14.72 6.29
N ASN A 247 9.33 15.21 6.66
CA ASN A 247 9.12 16.55 7.23
C ASN A 247 9.56 16.69 8.70
N GLN A 248 10.63 16.01 9.08
CA GLN A 248 11.31 16.14 10.35
C GLN A 248 12.82 16.08 10.09
N PRO A 249 13.63 16.87 10.78
CA PRO A 249 15.07 16.82 10.62
C PRO A 249 15.59 15.45 11.04
N PHE A 250 16.75 15.08 10.52
CA PHE A 250 17.47 13.93 11.04
C PHE A 250 17.90 14.24 12.48
N VAL A 251 17.28 13.57 13.45
CA VAL A 251 17.72 13.62 14.83
C VAL A 251 18.72 12.47 14.99
N ALA A 252 20.00 12.75 14.76
CA ALA A 252 21.03 11.95 15.41
C ALA A 252 20.67 12.01 16.89
N LEU A 253 20.28 10.89 17.51
CA LEU A 253 20.21 10.78 18.96
C LEU A 253 21.64 10.90 19.47
N CYS A 254 22.12 12.14 19.48
CA CYS A 254 23.41 12.51 19.95
C CYS A 254 23.27 12.56 21.47
N PHE A 255 23.84 11.57 22.14
CA PHE A 255 24.06 11.57 23.58
C PHE A 255 24.83 12.82 24.09
N ALA A 256 25.26 13.74 23.20
CA ALA A 256 26.00 14.95 23.53
C ALA A 256 25.16 16.23 23.74
N LEU A 257 23.81 16.17 23.78
CA LEU A 257 22.99 17.33 24.16
C LEU A 257 21.96 16.98 25.25
N LYS A 258 22.44 16.47 26.40
CA LYS A 258 21.67 16.48 27.66
C LYS A 258 21.77 17.81 28.43
N GLU A 259 22.22 18.89 27.80
CA GLU A 259 22.09 20.23 28.36
C GLU A 259 21.48 21.18 27.33
N LEU A 260 20.54 22.00 27.80
CA LEU A 260 19.72 23.00 27.07
C LEU A 260 18.37 22.50 26.52
N SER A 261 17.55 21.94 27.39
CA SER A 261 16.21 22.52 27.56
C SER A 261 15.80 22.48 29.04
N GLU A 262 16.16 23.55 29.76
CA GLU A 262 15.37 23.92 30.94
C GLU A 262 13.92 24.23 30.50
N PRO A 263 12.93 23.96 31.36
CA PRO A 263 11.52 24.13 31.02
C PRO A 263 11.18 25.59 30.78
N ILE A 264 10.52 25.88 29.64
CA ILE A 264 9.95 27.21 29.37
C ILE A 264 8.76 27.42 30.32
N HIS A 265 9.05 27.92 31.52
CA HIS A 265 8.06 28.64 32.31
C HIS A 265 8.12 30.12 31.92
N SER A 266 6.96 30.66 31.53
CA SER A 266 6.66 32.09 31.40
C SER A 266 7.32 32.88 30.25
N LYS A 267 6.58 33.02 29.13
CA LYS A 267 6.37 34.36 28.58
C LYS A 267 4.93 34.57 28.09
N LYS A 268 4.41 35.68 28.57
CA LYS A 268 3.08 36.28 28.46
C LYS A 268 2.43 36.15 27.07
N ARG A 269 1.14 35.80 27.12
CA ARG A 269 0.04 36.11 26.21
C ARG A 269 0.31 37.29 25.27
N GLU A 270 0.35 37.00 23.97
CA GLU A 270 -0.06 37.94 22.93
C GLU A 270 -1.01 37.20 21.98
N THR A 271 -2.28 37.61 22.02
CA THR A 271 -3.36 37.05 21.21
C THR A 271 -3.32 37.68 19.84
N THR A 272 -2.75 37.00 18.85
CA THR A 272 -3.04 37.27 17.43
C THR A 272 -3.81 36.10 16.86
N ASN A 273 -5.07 36.40 16.58
CA ASN A 273 -6.09 35.55 16.00
C ASN A 273 -5.73 35.20 14.56
N LEU A 274 -5.28 33.96 14.31
CA LEU A 274 -5.45 33.31 13.02
C LEU A 274 -6.21 32.01 13.24
N LYS A 275 -7.49 32.03 12.89
CA LYS A 275 -8.33 30.84 12.73
C LYS A 275 -7.76 30.00 11.57
N GLY A 276 -6.96 29.00 11.91
CA GLY A 276 -6.74 27.80 11.10
C GLY A 276 -7.11 26.61 11.98
N ALA A 277 -8.16 25.87 11.62
CA ALA A 277 -8.58 24.69 12.36
C ALA A 277 -7.43 23.67 12.43
N PRO A 278 -7.12 23.09 13.61
CA PRO A 278 -6.12 22.03 13.68
C PRO A 278 -6.66 20.81 12.94
N LYS A 279 -6.00 20.44 11.83
CA LYS A 279 -6.20 19.14 11.19
C LYS A 279 -5.78 18.10 12.22
N GLN A 280 -6.76 17.40 12.78
CA GLN A 280 -6.56 16.33 13.77
C GLN A 280 -5.58 15.32 13.16
N ARG A 281 -4.38 15.20 13.72
CA ARG A 281 -3.37 14.25 13.23
C ARG A 281 -3.80 12.85 13.63
N GLN A 282 -3.79 11.93 12.68
CA GLN A 282 -4.13 10.55 12.94
C GLN A 282 -2.92 9.83 13.53
N ILE A 283 -3.04 9.42 14.79
CA ILE A 283 -2.09 8.54 15.49
C ILE A 283 -2.49 7.11 15.13
N ILE A 284 -1.52 6.26 14.77
CA ILE A 284 -1.73 4.84 14.44
C ILE A 284 -1.71 3.99 15.71
#